data_AF-A0A1J5D9H5-F1
#
_entry.id   AF-A0A1J5D9H5-F1
#
_cell.length_a   1.000
_cell.length_b   1.000
_cell.length_c   1.000
_cell.angle_alpha   90.00
_cell.angle_beta   90.00
_cell.angle_gamma   90.00
#
_symmetry.space_group_name_H-M   'P 1'
#
loop_
_entity.id
_entity.type
_entity.pdbx_description
1 polymer ?
#
loop_
_entity_poly.entity_id
_entity_poly.type
_entity_poly.pdbx_seq_one_letter_code
_entity_poly.pdbx_strand_id
1 'polypeptide(L)' 'MSTRQTVGLEQATLKFCINEARQERVIVTRQGKPVALVIGIDEEQLELGSDDSFWKLIEERRTQDTISREQLEKSINSD' A
#
# COMPACT_ATOMS: atom_id res chain seq x y z
N MET A 1 8.17 10.22 -0.69
CA MET A 1 9.18 9.30 -0.13
C MET A 1 8.47 8.42 0.87
N SER A 2 8.38 7.10 0.65
CA SER A 2 7.89 6.20 1.71
C SER A 2 8.95 6.15 2.80
N THR A 3 8.66 6.73 3.95
CA THR A 3 9.46 6.59 5.16
C THR A 3 9.46 5.12 5.59
N ARG A 4 10.62 4.64 6.03
CA ARG A 4 10.82 3.29 6.53
C ARG A 4 11.41 3.41 7.92
N GLN A 5 10.88 2.64 8.86
CA GLN A 5 11.43 2.55 10.20
C GLN A 5 12.28 1.27 10.31
N THR A 6 13.45 1.37 10.92
CA THR A 6 14.33 0.21 11.13
C THR A 6 14.54 0.01 12.63
N VAL A 7 14.31 -1.20 13.10
CA VAL A 7 14.40 -1.57 14.52
C VAL A 7 15.29 -2.80 14.70
N GLY A 8 16.06 -2.85 15.79
CA GLY A 8 16.80 -4.04 16.18
C GLY A 8 15.87 -5.10 16.76
N LEU A 9 16.14 -6.38 16.50
CA LEU A 9 15.32 -7.52 16.94
C LEU A 9 15.04 -7.48 18.46
N GLU A 10 16.03 -7.08 19.26
CA GLU A 10 15.92 -6.93 20.72
C GLU A 10 14.84 -5.92 21.15
N GLN A 11 14.53 -4.94 20.29
CA GLN A 11 13.58 -3.84 20.55
C GLN A 11 12.26 -4.04 19.79
N ALA A 12 12.19 -5.01 18.87
CA ALA A 12 11.06 -5.30 18.01
C ALA A 12 9.95 -6.07 18.75
N THR A 13 9.40 -5.47 19.81
CA THR A 13 8.25 -6.06 20.52
C THR A 13 7.03 -6.12 19.60
N LEU A 14 6.16 -7.11 19.81
CA LEU A 14 4.91 -7.25 19.03
C LEU A 14 4.07 -5.96 19.04
N LYS A 15 3.93 -5.33 20.21
CA LYS A 15 3.18 -4.08 20.37
C LYS A 15 3.79 -2.93 19.56
N PHE A 16 5.13 -2.80 19.60
CA PHE A 16 5.85 -1.82 18.79
C PHE A 16 5.58 -2.07 17.30
N CYS A 17 5.82 -3.30 16.83
CA CYS A 17 5.64 -3.64 15.42
C CYS A 17 4.21 -3.40 14.94
N ILE A 18 3.18 -3.75 15.70
CA ILE A 18 1.78 -3.51 15.31
C ILE A 18 1.47 -2.01 15.22
N ASN A 19 1.92 -1.22 16.18
CA ASN A 19 1.62 0.21 16.21
C ASN A 19 2.30 0.96 15.06
N GLU A 20 3.59 0.68 14.85
CA GLU A 20 4.36 1.38 13.83
C GLU A 20 4.02 0.90 12.42
N ALA A 21 3.78 -0.42 12.23
CA ALA A 21 3.47 -0.99 10.92
C ALA A 21 2.16 -0.46 10.29
N ARG A 22 1.26 0.09 11.11
CA ARG A 22 0.03 0.75 10.65
C ARG A 22 0.28 2.11 10.00
N GLN A 23 1.37 2.79 10.37
CA GLN A 23 1.71 4.12 9.85
C GLN A 23 2.74 4.02 8.73
N GLU A 24 3.73 3.14 8.87
CA GLU A 24 4.80 2.96 7.90
C GLU A 24 5.34 1.53 7.90
N ARG A 25 6.32 1.24 7.04
CA ARG A 25 6.92 -0.10 6.95
C ARG A 25 8.02 -0.27 8.02
N VAL A 26 8.00 -1.37 8.77
CA VAL A 26 8.98 -1.66 9.82
C VAL A 26 9.93 -2.77 9.37
N ILE A 27 11.22 -2.46 9.28
CA ILE A 27 12.29 -3.43 8.99
C ILE A 27 12.91 -3.87 10.32
N VAL A 28 12.81 -5.16 10.63
CA VAL A 28 13.47 -5.76 11.79
C VAL A 28 14.85 -6.26 11.39
N THR A 29 15.86 -5.91 12.18
CA THR A 29 17.27 -6.26 11.92
C THR A 29 17.88 -7.06 13.05
N ARG A 30 18.79 -7.99 12.75
CA ARG A 30 19.64 -8.67 13.72
C ARG A 30 21.09 -8.41 13.36
N GLN A 31 21.86 -7.82 14.27
CA GLN A 31 23.26 -7.41 14.01
C GLN A 31 23.39 -6.55 12.74
N GLY A 32 22.45 -5.61 12.54
CA GLY A 32 22.41 -4.72 11.38
C GLY A 32 21.95 -5.36 10.07
N LYS A 33 21.68 -6.68 10.04
CA LYS A 33 21.16 -7.37 8.85
C LYS A 33 19.63 -7.47 8.91
N PRO A 34 18.89 -7.10 7.86
CA PRO A 34 17.43 -7.29 7.81
C PRO A 34 17.06 -8.76 7.94
N VAL A 35 16.07 -9.06 8.79
CA VAL A 35 15.58 -10.42 9.03
C VAL A 35 14.08 -10.55 8.84
N ALA A 36 13.32 -9.45 8.95
CA ALA A 36 11.89 -9.43 8.67
C ALA A 36 11.43 -8.04 8.22
N LEU A 37 10.31 -8.01 7.51
CA LEU A 37 9.55 -6.81 7.16
C LEU A 37 8.14 -6.96 7.74
N VAL A 38 7.71 -5.98 8.52
CA VAL A 38 6.35 -5.92 9.06
C VAL A 38 5.63 -4.74 8.40
N ILE A 39 4.45 -5.02 7.86
CA ILE A 39 3.57 -4.05 7.21
C ILE A 39 2.16 -4.22 7.77
N GLY A 40 1.46 -3.10 7.96
CA GLY A 40 0.02 -3.11 8.14
C GLY A 40 -0.64 -3.29 6.78
N ILE A 41 -1.57 -4.24 6.70
CA ILE A 41 -2.46 -4.43 5.56
C ILE A 41 -3.90 -4.41 6.06
N ASP A 42 -4.79 -3.83 5.28
CA ASP A 42 -6.23 -3.94 5.49
C ASP A 42 -6.84 -5.02 4.59
N GLU A 43 -8.13 -5.27 4.75
CA GLU A 43 -8.87 -6.32 4.04
C GLU A 43 -8.91 -6.06 2.53
N GLU A 44 -9.19 -4.82 2.11
CA GLU A 44 -9.21 -4.44 0.70
C GLU A 44 -7.86 -4.68 0.02
N GLN A 45 -6.75 -4.32 0.68
CA GLN A 45 -5.42 -4.57 0.12
C GLN A 45 -5.10 -6.06 -0.01
N LEU A 46 -5.59 -6.89 0.90
CA LEU A 46 -5.39 -8.34 0.81
C LEU A 46 -6.23 -8.93 -0.33
N GLU A 47 -7.51 -8.55 -0.43
CA GLU A 47 -8.44 -9.01 -1.45
C GLU A 47 -8.00 -8.56 -2.85
N LEU A 48 -7.92 -7.26 -3.09
CA LEU A 48 -7.60 -6.70 -4.41
C LEU A 48 -6.12 -6.91 -4.78
N GLY A 49 -5.23 -6.90 -3.79
CA GLY A 49 -3.81 -7.12 -4.03
C GLY A 49 -3.49 -8.52 -4.55
N SER A 50 -4.34 -9.51 -4.24
CA SER A 50 -4.19 -10.90 -4.70
C SER A 50 -5.02 -11.26 -5.93
N ASP A 51 -5.89 -10.36 -6.41
CA ASP A 51 -6.77 -10.60 -7.56
C ASP A 51 -6.11 -10.16 -8.89
N ASP A 52 -5.76 -11.15 -9.72
CA ASP A 52 -5.20 -10.92 -11.06
C ASP A 52 -6.14 -10.14 -11.99
N SER A 53 -7.45 -10.37 -11.89
CA SER A 53 -8.44 -9.70 -12.74
C SER A 53 -8.55 -8.21 -12.40
N PHE A 54 -8.42 -7.87 -11.11
CA PHE A 54 -8.33 -6.49 -10.66
C PHE A 54 -7.09 -5.81 -11.25
N TRP A 55 -5.92 -6.42 -11.18
CA TRP A 55 -4.69 -5.84 -11.71
C TRP A 55 -4.71 -5.64 -13.23
N LYS A 56 -5.28 -6.59 -13.98
CA LYS A 56 -5.50 -6.44 -15.44
C LYS A 56 -6.37 -5.23 -15.76
N LEU A 57 -7.50 -5.08 -15.07
CA LEU A 57 -8.39 -3.92 -15.23
C LEU A 57 -7.66 -2.60 -14.92
N ILE A 58 -6.85 -2.56 -13.87
CA ILE A 58 -6.08 -1.36 -13.51
C ILE A 58 -5.02 -1.04 -14.56
N GLU A 59 -4.33 -2.05 -15.10
CA GLU A 59 -3.33 -1.85 -16.16
C GLU A 59 -3.98 -1.30 -17.42
N GLU A 60 -5.09 -1.90 -17.88
CA GLU A 60 -5.86 -1.42 -19.02
C GLU A 60 -6.30 0.03 -18.84
N ARG A 61 -6.92 0.36 -17.69
CA ARG A 61 -7.38 1.73 -17.39
C ARG A 61 -6.24 2.75 -17.40
N ARG A 62 -5.05 2.40 -16.94
CA ARG A 62 -3.88 3.31 -16.93
C ARG A 62 -3.38 3.68 -18.32
N THR A 63 -3.74 2.91 -19.35
CA THR A 63 -3.38 3.20 -20.75
C THR A 63 -4.40 4.08 -21.48
N GLN A 64 -5.58 4.29 -20.89
CA GLN A 64 -6.64 5.09 -21.48
C GLN A 64 -6.44 6.58 -21.20
N ASP A 65 -6.93 7.41 -22.11
CA ASP A 65 -6.92 8.87 -21.94
C ASP A 65 -7.78 9.28 -20.75
N THR A 66 -7.24 10.16 -19.91
CA THR A 66 -7.97 10.72 -18.77
C THR A 66 -8.76 11.96 -19.20
N ILE A 67 -9.98 12.11 -18.71
CA ILE A 67 -10.76 13.35 -18.84
C ILE A 67 -10.62 14.21 -17.60
N SER A 68 -10.74 15.53 -17.75
CA SER A 68 -10.79 16.46 -16.63
C SER A 68 -12.10 16.29 -15.84
N ARG A 69 -12.11 16.79 -14.60
CA ARG A 69 -13.32 16.80 -13.77
C ARG A 69 -14.47 17.55 -14.45
N GLU A 70 -14.19 18.69 -15.08
CA GLU A 70 -15.20 19.50 -15.78
C GLU A 70 -15.78 18.77 -17.00
N GLN A 71 -14.94 18.01 -17.71
CA GLN A 71 -15.39 17.18 -18.83
C GLN A 71 -16.29 16.03 -18.34
N LEU A 72 -15.91 15.38 -17.24
CA LEU A 72 -16.70 14.32 -16.59
C LEU A 72 -18.06 14.84 -16.10
N GLU A 73 -18.07 15.97 -15.41
CA GLU A 73 -19.31 16.57 -14.90
C GLU A 73 -20.26 16.96 -16.04
N LYS A 74 -19.74 17.42 -17.18
CA LYS A 74 -20.56 17.66 -18.38
C LYS A 74 -21.12 16.37 -18.96
N SER A 75 -20.34 15.31 -19.08
CA SER A 75 -20.83 14.05 -19.66
C SER A 75 -21.91 13.37 -18.80
N ILE A 76 -21.82 13.48 -17.48
CA ILE A 76 -22.80 12.87 -16.57
C ILE A 76 -24.11 13.68 -16.48
N ASN A 77 -24.05 15.01 -16.61
CA ASN A 77 -25.23 15.88 -16.56
C ASN A 77 -25.90 16.12 -17.93
N SER A 78 -25.41 15.45 -18.98
CA SER A 78 -25.97 15.57 -20.35
C SER A 78 -26.96 14.44 -20.70
N ASP A 79 -27.29 13.58 -19.74
CA ASP A 79 -28.38 12.59 -19.76
C ASP A 79 -29.60 13.10 -18.97
#